data_AF-A0A5S3YFI6-F1
#
_entry.id   AF-A0A5S3YFI6-F1
#
_cell.length_a   1.000
_cell.length_b   1.000
_cell.length_c   1.000
_cell.angle_alpha   90.00
_cell.angle_beta   90.00
_cell.angle_gamma   90.00
#
_symmetry.space_group_name_H-M   'P 1'
#
loop_
_entity.id
_entity.type
_entity.pdbx_description
1 polymer ?
#
loop_
_entity_poly.entity_id
_entity_poly.type
_entity_poly.pdbx_seq_one_letter_code
_entity_poly.pdbx_strand_id
1 'polypeptide(L)'
;LTIKPTMYLANVTEDGFENNPFLDKVREIAAAEDAVVIPVCAAIESELSELEEDDKREFMEDLGLEEPGLNLVIRGGYELLKLQTYFTAGVKEVRAWTVPVGATAPQAAGKIHTDFERGFIRAQ
;
A
#
# COMPACT_ATOMS: atom_id res chain seq x y z
N LEU A 1 14.93 -1.63 -18.31
CA LEU A 1 13.73 -0.95 -17.75
C LEU A 1 12.58 -1.93 -17.55
N THR A 2 12.28 -2.78 -18.53
CA THR A 2 11.17 -3.76 -18.56
C THR A 2 11.23 -4.92 -17.56
N ILE A 3 12.32 -5.09 -16.81
CA ILE A 3 12.45 -6.14 -15.77
C ILE A 3 11.85 -5.71 -14.42
N LYS A 4 11.51 -4.42 -14.26
CA LYS A 4 10.97 -3.92 -13.00
C LYS A 4 9.55 -4.45 -12.81
N PRO A 5 9.18 -4.90 -11.60
CA PRO A 5 7.80 -5.27 -11.32
C PRO A 5 6.89 -4.05 -11.57
N THR A 6 5.71 -4.29 -12.14
CA THR A 6 4.79 -3.25 -12.60
C THR A 6 3.39 -3.49 -12.05
N MET A 7 2.67 -2.42 -11.76
CA MET A 7 1.25 -2.42 -11.41
C MET A 7 0.55 -1.31 -12.20
N TYR A 8 -0.74 -1.49 -12.46
CA TYR A 8 -1.58 -0.52 -13.16
C TYR A 8 -2.44 0.23 -12.16
N LEU A 9 -2.36 1.55 -12.20
CA LEU A 9 -3.31 2.44 -11.53
C LEU A 9 -4.37 2.86 -12.54
N ALA A 10 -5.55 2.25 -12.43
CA ALA A 10 -6.66 2.51 -13.34
C ALA A 10 -7.48 3.68 -12.78
N ASN A 11 -7.27 4.87 -13.32
CA ASN A 11 -8.05 6.04 -12.93
C ASN A 11 -9.47 5.95 -13.51
N VAL A 12 -10.48 5.99 -12.66
CA VAL A 12 -11.90 5.88 -13.01
C VAL A 12 -12.70 7.08 -12.51
N THR A 13 -13.92 7.25 -13.01
CA THR A 13 -14.92 8.15 -12.41
C THR A 13 -15.49 7.53 -11.14
N GLU A 14 -16.25 8.31 -10.37
CA GLU A 14 -16.84 7.91 -9.08
C GLU A 14 -17.74 6.66 -9.20
N ASP A 15 -18.45 6.54 -10.31
CA ASP A 15 -19.31 5.42 -10.69
C ASP A 15 -18.58 4.34 -11.54
N GLY A 16 -17.30 4.57 -11.85
CA GLY A 16 -16.54 3.79 -12.83
C GLY A 16 -15.83 2.56 -12.27
N PHE A 17 -16.09 2.18 -11.02
CA PHE A 17 -15.51 0.99 -10.36
C PHE A 17 -16.13 -0.33 -10.86
N GLU A 18 -17.39 -0.27 -11.30
CA GLU A 18 -18.15 -1.40 -11.84
C GLU A 18 -18.62 -1.10 -13.26
N ASN A 19 -18.88 -2.16 -14.04
CA ASN A 19 -19.43 -2.04 -15.41
C ASN A 19 -18.68 -1.07 -16.33
N ASN A 20 -17.34 -0.96 -16.16
CA ASN A 20 -16.49 -0.05 -16.90
C ASN A 20 -15.65 -0.84 -17.93
N PRO A 21 -15.98 -0.75 -19.24
CA PRO A 21 -15.27 -1.50 -20.28
C PRO A 21 -13.77 -1.17 -20.37
N PHE A 22 -13.37 0.05 -19.99
CA PHE A 22 -11.96 0.43 -19.97
C PHE A 22 -11.22 -0.25 -18.81
N LEU A 23 -11.85 -0.33 -17.64
CA LEU A 23 -11.29 -1.04 -16.49
C LEU A 23 -11.14 -2.54 -16.78
N ASP A 24 -12.13 -3.15 -17.42
CA ASP A 24 -12.08 -4.56 -17.82
C ASP A 24 -10.94 -4.82 -18.81
N LYS A 25 -10.74 -3.92 -19.78
CA LYS A 25 -9.63 -4.01 -20.73
C LYS A 25 -8.26 -3.87 -20.06
N VAL A 26 -8.13 -2.98 -19.06
CA VAL A 26 -6.88 -2.86 -18.28
C VAL A 26 -6.61 -4.13 -17.49
N ARG A 27 -7.65 -4.73 -16.88
CA ARG A 27 -7.54 -6.02 -16.18
C ARG A 27 -7.08 -7.15 -17.11
N GLU A 28 -7.59 -7.20 -18.33
CA GLU A 28 -7.18 -8.18 -19.34
C GLU A 28 -5.69 -8.05 -19.69
N ILE A 29 -5.23 -6.81 -19.95
CA ILE A 29 -3.81 -6.54 -20.27
C ILE A 29 -2.92 -6.91 -19.08
N ALA A 30 -3.29 -6.48 -17.88
CA ALA A 30 -2.49 -6.73 -16.68
C ALA A 30 -2.39 -8.21 -16.33
N ALA A 31 -3.45 -8.99 -16.57
CA ALA A 31 -3.42 -10.45 -16.38
C ALA A 31 -2.42 -11.14 -17.32
N ALA A 32 -2.24 -10.64 -18.54
CA ALA A 32 -1.23 -11.16 -19.46
C ALA A 32 0.21 -10.82 -19.04
N GLU A 33 0.39 -9.78 -18.24
CA GLU A 33 1.68 -9.30 -17.75
C GLU A 33 2.00 -9.70 -16.29
N ASP A 34 1.11 -10.46 -15.64
CA ASP A 34 1.17 -10.81 -14.21
C ASP A 34 1.28 -9.56 -13.31
N ALA A 35 0.51 -8.53 -13.66
CA ALA A 35 0.52 -7.24 -12.99
C ALA A 35 -0.78 -6.99 -12.21
N VAL A 36 -0.66 -6.34 -11.06
CA VAL A 36 -1.80 -5.96 -10.23
C VAL A 36 -2.47 -4.72 -10.81
N VAL A 37 -3.81 -4.68 -10.77
CA VAL A 37 -4.60 -3.49 -11.14
C VAL A 37 -5.28 -2.94 -9.91
N ILE A 38 -5.13 -1.63 -9.69
CA ILE A 38 -5.79 -0.91 -8.60
C ILE A 38 -6.65 0.19 -9.22
N PRO A 39 -7.99 0.04 -9.23
CA PRO A 39 -8.88 1.12 -9.63
C PRO A 39 -8.89 2.20 -8.56
N VAL A 40 -8.81 3.47 -8.97
CA VAL A 40 -8.85 4.63 -8.08
C VAL A 40 -9.57 5.77 -8.78
N CYS A 41 -10.34 6.58 -8.04
CA CYS A 41 -10.88 7.82 -8.57
C CYS A 41 -9.99 8.99 -8.13
N ALA A 42 -9.12 9.46 -9.01
CA ALA A 42 -8.15 10.50 -8.64
C ALA A 42 -8.82 11.84 -8.23
N ALA A 43 -10.05 12.10 -8.69
CA ALA A 43 -10.83 13.26 -8.27
C ALA A 43 -11.23 13.15 -6.80
N ILE A 44 -11.88 12.05 -6.41
CA ILE A 44 -12.22 11.74 -5.01
C ILE A 44 -10.97 11.79 -4.12
N GLU A 45 -9.86 11.18 -4.55
CA GLU A 45 -8.62 11.19 -3.74
C GLU A 45 -8.04 12.59 -3.55
N SER A 46 -8.16 13.47 -4.55
CA SER A 46 -7.70 14.85 -4.45
C SER A 46 -8.53 15.62 -3.43
N GLU A 47 -9.85 15.47 -3.46
CA GLU A 47 -10.76 16.11 -2.49
C GLU A 47 -10.49 15.60 -1.07
N LEU A 48 -10.39 14.28 -0.90
CA LEU A 48 -10.03 13.62 0.38
C LEU A 48 -8.67 14.06 0.95
N SER A 49 -7.78 14.65 0.13
CA SER A 49 -6.47 15.13 0.57
C SER A 49 -6.49 16.55 1.13
N GLU A 50 -7.54 17.31 0.84
CA GLU A 50 -7.72 18.70 1.28
C GLU A 50 -8.65 18.81 2.50
N LEU A 51 -9.37 17.74 2.84
CA LEU A 51 -10.25 17.67 4.00
C LEU A 51 -9.50 17.36 5.30
N GLU A 52 -9.99 17.94 6.39
CA GLU A 52 -9.58 17.57 7.75
C GLU A 52 -10.12 16.19 8.13
N GLU A 53 -9.55 15.54 9.15
CA GLU A 53 -9.86 14.13 9.46
C GLU A 53 -11.34 13.84 9.72
N ASP A 54 -12.05 14.73 10.42
CA ASP A 54 -13.47 14.55 10.72
C ASP A 54 -14.34 14.67 9.46
N ASP A 55 -14.10 15.69 8.62
CA ASP A 55 -14.81 15.91 7.36
C ASP A 55 -14.52 14.79 6.36
N LYS A 56 -13.27 14.32 6.33
CA LYS A 56 -12.84 13.20 5.49
C LYS A 56 -13.60 11.92 5.83
N ARG A 57 -13.80 11.64 7.12
CA ARG A 57 -14.56 10.46 7.56
C ARG A 57 -16.02 10.55 7.12
N GLU A 58 -16.66 11.70 7.33
CA GLU A 58 -18.06 11.92 6.92
C GLU A 58 -18.22 11.75 5.40
N PHE A 59 -17.31 12.34 4.62
CA PHE A 59 -17.32 12.23 3.16
C PHE A 59 -17.14 10.78 2.66
N MET A 60 -16.24 10.01 3.29
CA MET A 60 -16.08 8.59 2.96
C MET A 60 -17.31 7.76 3.33
N GLU A 61 -17.95 8.04 4.47
CA GLU A 61 -19.18 7.37 4.89
C GLU A 61 -20.32 7.62 3.90
N ASP A 62 -20.47 8.86 3.40
CA ASP A 62 -21.47 9.23 2.39
C ASP A 62 -21.27 8.50 1.05
N LEU A 63 -20.02 8.24 0.68
CA LEU A 63 -19.65 7.49 -0.53
C LEU A 63 -19.62 5.96 -0.30
N GLY A 64 -19.81 5.48 0.93
CA GLY A 64 -19.72 4.07 1.28
C GLY A 64 -18.30 3.49 1.20
N LEU A 65 -17.28 4.35 1.35
CA LEU A 65 -15.87 3.95 1.34
C LEU A 65 -15.38 3.69 2.77
N GLU A 66 -14.75 2.55 3.00
CA GLU A 66 -14.13 2.24 4.31
C GLU A 66 -12.76 2.93 4.48
N GLU A 67 -12.06 3.20 3.38
CA GLU A 67 -10.76 3.86 3.37
C GLU A 67 -10.51 4.58 2.03
N PRO A 68 -9.57 5.54 1.99
CA PRO A 68 -9.14 6.17 0.75
C PRO A 68 -8.53 5.16 -0.22
N GLY A 69 -8.83 5.27 -1.51
CA GLY A 69 -8.23 4.45 -2.56
C GLY A 69 -6.70 4.62 -2.62
N LEU A 70 -6.17 5.78 -2.22
CA LEU A 70 -4.72 5.97 -2.09
C LEU A 70 -4.07 4.97 -1.11
N ASN A 71 -4.78 4.49 -0.08
CA ASN A 71 -4.26 3.45 0.80
C ASN A 71 -4.08 2.10 0.08
N LEU A 72 -4.96 1.78 -0.87
CA LEU A 72 -4.82 0.59 -1.72
C LEU A 72 -3.59 0.74 -2.63
N VAL A 73 -3.39 1.92 -3.21
CA VAL A 73 -2.21 2.24 -4.03
C VAL A 73 -0.92 2.07 -3.21
N ILE A 74 -0.88 2.60 -1.99
CA ILE A 74 0.29 2.51 -1.11
C ILE A 74 0.60 1.05 -0.78
N ARG A 75 -0.41 0.26 -0.37
CA ARG A 75 -0.22 -1.17 -0.07
C ARG A 75 0.22 -1.96 -1.30
N GLY A 76 -0.39 -1.73 -2.46
CA GLY A 76 -0.01 -2.36 -3.71
C GLY A 76 1.44 -2.04 -4.11
N GLY A 77 1.87 -0.78 -3.96
CA GLY A 77 3.27 -0.40 -4.19
C GLY A 77 4.24 -1.07 -3.21
N TYR A 78 3.84 -1.22 -1.95
CA TYR A 78 4.62 -1.90 -0.91
C TYR A 78 4.82 -3.39 -1.23
N GLU A 79 3.75 -4.07 -1.65
CA GLU A 79 3.79 -5.46 -2.12
C GLU A 79 4.61 -5.61 -3.40
N LEU A 80 4.46 -4.69 -4.36
CA LEU A 80 5.22 -4.67 -5.62
C LEU A 80 6.73 -4.59 -5.38
N LEU A 81 7.14 -3.83 -4.36
CA LEU A 81 8.53 -3.71 -3.93
C LEU A 81 9.02 -4.90 -3.08
N LYS A 82 8.16 -5.89 -2.84
CA LYS A 82 8.43 -7.05 -1.97
C LYS A 82 8.87 -6.63 -0.58
N LEU A 83 8.15 -5.68 0.00
CA LEU A 83 8.37 -5.20 1.36
C LEU A 83 7.35 -5.85 2.32
N GLN A 84 7.73 -5.98 3.58
CA GLN A 84 6.87 -6.43 4.67
C GLN A 84 7.13 -5.58 5.92
N THR A 85 6.10 -5.52 6.76
CA THR A 85 6.13 -4.76 8.02
C THR A 85 6.31 -5.71 9.20
N TYR A 86 7.18 -5.36 10.14
CA TYR A 86 7.16 -5.92 11.50
C TYR A 86 7.01 -4.79 12.52
N PHE A 87 6.61 -5.14 13.74
CA PHE A 87 6.31 -4.15 14.77
C PHE A 87 7.23 -4.28 15.98
N THR A 88 7.59 -3.13 16.54
CA THR A 88 8.07 -3.03 17.92
C THR A 88 6.99 -2.37 18.75
N ALA A 89 6.60 -2.97 19.86
CA ALA A 89 5.57 -2.44 20.75
C ALA A 89 6.10 -2.38 22.19
N GLY A 90 6.02 -1.20 22.80
CA GLY A 90 6.35 -0.97 24.20
C GLY A 90 5.53 0.18 24.78
N VAL A 91 5.70 0.46 26.07
CA VAL A 91 4.89 1.45 26.79
C VAL A 91 4.99 2.86 26.18
N LYS A 92 6.16 3.20 25.61
CA LYS A 92 6.40 4.53 25.02
C LYS A 92 6.02 4.64 23.55
N GLU A 93 6.08 3.54 22.81
CA GLU A 93 6.00 3.58 21.35
C GLU A 93 5.53 2.25 20.79
N VAL A 94 4.67 2.33 19.78
CA VAL A 94 4.38 1.25 18.84
C VAL A 94 4.81 1.73 17.46
N ARG A 95 5.66 0.97 16.79
CA ARG A 95 6.25 1.37 15.50
C ARG A 95 6.27 0.25 14.49
N ALA A 96 5.91 0.60 13.26
CA ALA A 96 6.04 -0.22 12.07
C ALA A 96 7.44 -0.04 11.44
N TRP A 97 8.10 -1.15 11.14
CA TRP A 97 9.41 -1.19 10.49
C TRP A 97 9.32 -1.91 9.16
N THR A 98 9.93 -1.33 8.12
CA THR A 98 9.93 -1.88 6.76
C THR A 98 11.18 -2.71 6.50
N VAL A 99 10.99 -3.95 6.05
CA VAL A 99 12.06 -4.85 5.60
C VAL A 99 11.67 -5.55 4.31
N PRO A 100 12.64 -6.00 3.48
CA PRO A 100 12.34 -6.90 2.38
C PRO A 100 11.70 -8.21 2.86
N VAL A 101 10.79 -8.76 2.06
CA VAL A 101 10.24 -10.10 2.30
C VAL A 101 11.38 -11.12 2.34
N GLY A 102 11.37 -11.97 3.37
CA GLY A 102 12.42 -12.96 3.62
C GLY A 102 13.65 -12.42 4.36
N ALA A 103 13.63 -11.18 4.84
CA ALA A 103 14.68 -10.68 5.73
C ALA A 103 14.78 -11.53 7.00
N THR A 104 16.02 -11.85 7.39
CA THR A 104 16.30 -12.60 8.62
C THR A 104 16.14 -11.71 9.85
N ALA A 105 15.97 -12.31 11.03
CA ALA A 105 15.83 -11.56 12.28
C ALA A 105 17.00 -10.60 12.59
N PRO A 106 18.29 -10.96 12.37
CA PRO A 106 19.40 -10.01 12.50
C PRO A 106 19.29 -8.80 11.56
N GLN A 107 18.96 -9.04 10.28
CA GLN A 107 18.81 -7.96 9.28
C GLN A 107 17.65 -7.03 9.62
N ALA A 108 16.54 -7.60 10.11
CA ALA A 108 15.40 -6.83 10.60
C ALA A 108 15.81 -5.98 11.82
N ALA A 109 16.49 -6.57 12.81
CA ALA A 109 16.99 -5.84 13.97
C ALA A 109 17.95 -4.69 13.59
N GLY A 110 18.75 -4.89 12.53
CA GLY A 110 19.60 -3.86 11.93
C GLY A 110 18.86 -2.60 11.47
N LYS A 111 17.56 -2.68 11.15
CA LYS A 111 16.73 -1.51 10.83
C LYS A 111 16.47 -0.62 12.04
N ILE A 112 16.47 -1.17 13.25
CA ILE A 112 16.35 -0.42 14.49
C ILE A 112 17.69 0.24 14.83
N HIS A 113 18.77 -0.55 14.80
CA HIS A 113 20.13 -0.07 15.01
C HIS A 113 21.15 -1.05 14.41
N THR A 114 22.19 -0.55 13.77
CA THR A 114 23.20 -1.38 13.09
C THR A 114 23.95 -2.33 14.02
N ASP A 115 24.13 -1.96 15.29
CA ASP A 115 24.76 -2.84 16.29
C ASP A 115 23.93 -4.10 16.60
N PHE A 116 22.60 -4.04 16.47
CA PHE A 116 21.76 -5.21 16.71
C PHE A 116 21.91 -6.29 15.64
N GLU A 117 22.30 -5.92 14.43
CA GLU A 117 22.59 -6.92 13.39
C GLU A 117 23.88 -7.69 13.71
N ARG A 118 24.92 -6.99 14.18
CA ARG A 118 26.22 -7.60 14.52
C ARG A 118 26.18 -8.36 15.84
N GLY A 119 25.48 -7.82 16.83
CA GLY A 119 25.35 -8.37 18.17
C GLY A 119 24.10 -9.23 18.37
N PHE A 120 23.45 -9.67 17.29
CA PHE A 120 22.20 -10.40 17.38
C PHE A 120 22.38 -11.71 18.16
N ILE A 121 21.57 -11.91 19.20
CA ILE A 121 21.54 -13.15 19.99
C ILE A 121 20.26 -13.94 19.69
N ARG A 122 19.10 -13.29 19.76
CA ARG A 122 17.78 -13.86 19.47
C ARG A 122 16.74 -12.76 19.24
N ALA A 123 15.61 -13.14 18.65
CA ALA A 123 14.39 -12.34 18.61
C ALA A 123 13.30 -13.01 19.45
N GLN A 124 12.35 -12.22 19.94
CA GLN A 124 11.13 -12.67 20.63
C GLN A 124 9.91 -12.06 19.95
#